data_AF-A0A957F348-F1
#
_entry.id   AF-A0A957F348-F1
#
_cell.length_a   1.000
_cell.length_b   1.000
_cell.length_c   1.000
_cell.angle_alpha   90.00
_cell.angle_beta   90.00
_cell.angle_gamma   90.00
#
_symmetry.space_group_name_H-M   'P 1'
#
loop_
_entity.id
_entity.type
_entity.pdbx_description
1 polymer ?
#
loop_
_entity_poly.entity_id
_entity_poly.type
_entity_poly.pdbx_seq_one_letter_code
_entity_poly.pdbx_strand_id
1 'polypeptide(L)'
;MNAIPTIVKALAAGAVSSMRPNAYERDDPIEAEYLALKALLETKYPAVEAGLLDVGPGSAERRQLITTQLQEADVAADADVLEQAHTLLHAIAQEDPNALWASQVADEPPQHK
;
A
#
# COMPACT_ATOMS: atom_id res chain seq x y z
N MET A 1 -11.10 -0.42 11.62
CA MET A 1 -10.12 -1.33 10.99
C MET A 1 -8.86 -1.29 11.83
N ASN A 2 -8.09 -2.38 11.90
CA ASN A 2 -6.78 -2.35 12.57
C ASN A 2 -5.83 -1.42 11.79
N ALA A 3 -5.10 -0.56 12.50
CA ALA A 3 -4.23 0.47 11.94
C ALA A 3 -3.19 -0.08 10.95
N ILE A 4 -2.39 -1.06 11.39
CA ILE A 4 -1.29 -1.61 10.59
C ILE A 4 -1.78 -2.35 9.33
N PRO A 5 -2.80 -3.25 9.39
CA PRO A 5 -3.36 -3.85 8.17
C PRO A 5 -3.88 -2.83 7.16
N THR A 6 -4.37 -1.67 7.63
CA THR A 6 -4.82 -0.59 6.74
C THR A 6 -3.65 0.04 5.99
N ILE A 7 -2.56 0.35 6.70
CA ILE A 7 -1.33 0.91 6.11
C ILE A 7 -0.71 -0.08 5.11
N VAL A 8 -0.58 -1.35 5.50
CA VAL A 8 -0.02 -2.40 4.61
C VAL A 8 -0.87 -2.58 3.36
N LYS A 9 -2.20 -2.57 3.50
CA LYS A 9 -3.11 -2.64 2.35
C LYS A 9 -2.95 -1.43 1.43
N ALA A 10 -2.86 -0.22 1.99
CA ALA A 10 -2.65 1.01 1.23
C ALA A 10 -1.34 0.94 0.42
N LEU A 11 -0.24 0.54 1.07
CA LEU A 11 1.07 0.39 0.42
C LEU A 11 1.05 -0.67 -0.69
N ALA A 12 0.46 -1.84 -0.43
CA ALA A 12 0.41 -2.92 -1.40
C ALA A 12 -0.48 -2.56 -2.61
N ALA A 13 -1.62 -1.92 -2.38
CA ALA A 13 -2.52 -1.49 -3.44
C ALA A 13 -1.93 -0.33 -4.27
N GLY A 14 -1.28 0.64 -3.62
CA GLY A 14 -0.56 1.72 -4.30
C GLY A 14 0.56 1.19 -5.20
N ALA A 15 1.35 0.24 -4.70
CA ALA A 15 2.38 -0.44 -5.49
C ALA A 15 1.81 -1.26 -6.65
N VAL A 16 0.66 -1.92 -6.49
CA VAL A 16 0.00 -2.61 -7.62
C VAL A 16 -0.46 -1.63 -8.68
N SER A 17 -1.04 -0.51 -8.26
CA SER A 17 -1.52 0.53 -9.17
C SER A 17 -0.37 1.15 -9.96
N SER A 18 0.75 1.47 -9.30
CA SER A 18 1.95 2.03 -9.95
C SER A 18 2.64 1.07 -10.92
N MET A 19 2.43 -0.25 -10.77
CA MET A 19 2.95 -1.26 -11.69
C MET A 19 2.13 -1.43 -12.97
N ARG A 20 0.92 -0.85 -13.04
CA ARG A 20 0.09 -1.02 -14.24
C ARG A 20 0.64 -0.17 -15.38
N PRO A 21 0.78 -0.74 -16.58
CA PRO A 21 1.19 0.02 -17.75
C PRO A 21 0.03 0.94 -18.20
N ASN A 22 -0.10 2.12 -17.59
CA ASN A 22 -1.00 3.15 -18.07
C ASN A 22 -0.25 4.11 -19.00
N ALA A 23 -0.46 3.90 -20.30
CA ALA A 23 0.21 4.63 -21.37
C ALA A 23 -0.36 6.05 -21.64
N TYR A 24 -1.31 6.54 -20.83
CA TYR A 24 -2.10 7.74 -21.19
C TYR A 24 -2.39 8.77 -20.09
N GLU A 25 -2.02 8.55 -18.83
CA GLU A 25 -2.35 9.50 -17.75
C GLU A 25 -1.07 10.07 -17.12
N ARG A 26 -0.91 11.40 -17.22
CA ARG A 26 0.28 12.14 -16.77
C ARG A 26 0.17 12.68 -15.34
N ASP A 27 -0.99 12.52 -14.72
CA ASP A 27 -1.28 12.94 -13.35
C ASP A 27 -2.09 11.82 -12.71
N ASP A 28 -1.42 10.76 -12.27
CA ASP A 28 -2.09 9.68 -11.53
C ASP A 28 -2.23 10.11 -10.06
N PRO A 29 -3.44 10.48 -9.60
CA PRO A 29 -3.66 10.86 -8.21
C PRO A 29 -3.27 9.73 -7.24
N ILE A 30 -3.27 8.46 -7.66
CA ILE A 30 -2.81 7.35 -6.83
C ILE A 30 -1.29 7.43 -6.62
N GLU A 31 -0.52 7.76 -7.64
CA GLU A 31 0.95 7.85 -7.55
C GLU A 31 1.37 8.94 -6.55
N ALA A 32 0.74 10.12 -6.61
CA ALA A 32 1.01 11.21 -5.68
C ALA A 32 0.74 10.81 -4.22
N GLU A 33 -0.42 10.19 -3.97
CA GLU A 33 -0.80 9.75 -2.61
C GLU A 33 0.07 8.59 -2.11
N TYR A 34 0.53 7.72 -3.02
CA TYR A 34 1.43 6.62 -2.71
C TYR A 34 2.82 7.11 -2.33
N LEU A 35 3.38 8.04 -3.12
CA LEU A 35 4.66 8.67 -2.81
C LEU A 35 4.60 9.48 -1.52
N ALA A 36 3.49 10.17 -1.26
CA ALA A 36 3.28 10.91 -0.01
C ALA A 36 3.28 9.97 1.22
N LEU A 37 2.60 8.82 1.15
CA LEU A 37 2.61 7.83 2.24
C LEU A 37 4.02 7.27 2.48
N LYS A 38 4.76 6.96 1.42
CA LYS A 38 6.14 6.46 1.52
C LYS A 38 7.06 7.50 2.15
N ALA A 39 7.03 8.73 1.64
CA ALA A 39 7.84 9.82 2.17
C ALA A 39 7.55 10.09 3.65
N LEU A 40 6.28 10.01 4.06
CA LEU A 40 5.88 10.16 5.45
C LEU A 40 6.45 9.04 6.34
N LEU A 41 6.36 7.78 5.89
CA LEU A 41 6.93 6.63 6.59
C LEU A 41 8.46 6.72 6.66
N GLU A 42 9.14 7.05 5.57
CA GLU A 42 10.61 7.19 5.53
C GLU A 42 11.10 8.32 6.44
N THR A 43 10.35 9.42 6.52
CA THR A 43 10.70 10.59 7.34
C THR A 43 10.53 10.31 8.83
N LYS A 44 9.41 9.72 9.24
CA LYS A 44 9.09 9.48 10.65
C LYS A 44 9.64 8.16 11.19
N TYR A 45 9.76 7.16 10.32
CA TYR A 45 10.06 5.77 10.66
C TYR A 45 11.11 5.18 9.70
N PRO A 46 12.37 5.64 9.77
CA PRO A 46 13.43 5.21 8.83
C PRO A 46 13.76 3.71 8.89
N ALA A 47 13.29 2.99 9.93
CA ALA A 47 13.40 1.53 10.03
C ALA A 47 12.34 0.77 9.20
N VAL A 48 11.30 1.46 8.71
CA VAL A 48 10.23 0.90 7.88
C VAL A 48 10.62 1.02 6.41
N GLU A 49 10.82 -0.12 5.76
CA GLU A 49 11.23 -0.19 4.36
C GLU A 49 9.99 -0.26 3.44
N ALA A 50 9.28 0.87 3.32
CA ALA A 50 8.03 0.96 2.59
C ALA A 50 8.16 0.58 1.09
N GLY A 51 9.34 0.80 0.50
CA GLY A 51 9.65 0.44 -0.89
C GLY A 51 9.76 -1.06 -1.16
N LEU A 52 9.76 -1.92 -0.14
CA LEU A 52 9.85 -3.37 -0.34
C LEU A 52 8.69 -3.92 -1.21
N LEU A 53 7.53 -3.26 -1.17
CA LEU A 53 6.36 -3.64 -1.98
C LEU A 53 6.43 -3.12 -3.42
N ASP A 54 7.35 -2.22 -3.78
CA ASP A 54 7.55 -1.74 -5.16
C ASP A 54 8.07 -2.83 -6.11
N VAL A 55 8.57 -3.94 -5.58
CA VAL A 55 9.15 -5.05 -6.38
C VAL A 55 8.26 -6.29 -6.35
N GLY A 56 7.34 -6.38 -5.39
CA GLY A 56 6.46 -7.52 -5.23
C GLY A 56 5.37 -7.26 -4.20
N PRO A 57 4.36 -6.45 -4.54
CA PRO A 57 3.30 -6.06 -3.62
C PRO A 57 2.41 -7.25 -3.23
N GLY A 58 2.38 -8.26 -4.10
CA GLY A 58 1.78 -9.56 -3.85
C GLY A 58 2.58 -10.50 -2.94
N SER A 59 3.82 -10.22 -2.51
CA SER A 59 4.52 -11.19 -1.63
C SER A 59 3.98 -11.16 -0.20
N ALA A 60 3.55 -12.32 0.30
CA ALA A 60 3.11 -12.47 1.69
C ALA A 60 4.26 -12.21 2.67
N GLU A 61 5.46 -12.67 2.34
CA GLU A 61 6.68 -12.48 3.14
C GLU A 61 7.03 -11.00 3.27
N ARG A 62 6.98 -10.24 2.15
CA ARG A 62 7.27 -8.80 2.15
C ARG A 62 6.22 -8.01 2.94
N ARG A 63 4.94 -8.33 2.78
CA ARG A 63 3.88 -7.70 3.57
C ARG A 63 4.02 -8.03 5.06
N GLN A 64 4.40 -9.25 5.40
CA GLN A 64 4.66 -9.64 6.79
C GLN A 64 5.86 -8.88 7.36
N LEU A 65 6.94 -8.72 6.58
CA LEU A 65 8.11 -7.96 7.02
C LEU A 65 7.77 -6.49 7.31
N ILE A 66 7.06 -5.82 6.40
CA ILE A 66 6.58 -4.45 6.65
C ILE A 66 5.62 -4.40 7.84
N THR A 67 4.73 -5.39 7.99
CA THR A 67 3.82 -5.48 9.14
C THR A 67 4.62 -5.48 10.45
N THR A 68 5.65 -6.32 10.54
CA THR A 68 6.53 -6.38 11.72
C THR A 68 7.25 -5.04 11.94
N GLN A 69 7.83 -4.44 10.89
CA GLN A 69 8.51 -3.14 11.01
C GLN A 69 7.56 -2.03 11.51
N LEU A 70 6.33 -1.98 11.00
CA LEU A 70 5.31 -1.02 11.44
C LEU A 70 4.88 -1.26 12.89
N GLN A 71 4.86 -2.52 13.35
CA GLN A 71 4.57 -2.88 14.74
C GLN A 71 5.70 -2.46 15.66
N GLU A 72 6.94 -2.76 15.31
CA GLU A 72 8.13 -2.42 16.10
C GLU A 72 8.35 -0.91 16.18
N ALA A 73 7.99 -0.17 15.13
CA ALA A 73 8.07 1.29 15.08
C ALA A 73 6.85 2.01 15.70
N ASP A 74 5.89 1.26 16.28
CA ASP A 74 4.65 1.77 16.89
C ASP A 74 3.86 2.74 16.00
N VAL A 75 3.87 2.50 14.69
CA VAL A 75 3.19 3.35 13.69
C VAL A 75 1.67 3.33 13.85
N ALA A 76 1.13 2.33 14.55
CA ALA A 76 -0.30 2.16 14.77
C ALA A 76 -0.97 3.34 15.48
N ALA A 77 -0.21 4.14 16.24
CA ALA A 77 -0.71 5.30 16.97
C ALA A 77 -0.56 6.62 16.18
N ASP A 78 0.10 6.63 15.01
CA ASP A 78 0.34 7.84 14.23
C ASP A 78 -0.86 8.16 13.35
N ALA A 79 -1.59 9.22 13.75
CA ALA A 79 -2.78 9.67 13.06
C ALA A 79 -2.49 10.18 11.63
N ASP A 80 -1.33 10.82 11.41
CA ASP A 80 -0.98 11.36 10.08
C ASP A 80 -0.74 10.21 9.10
N VAL A 81 -0.06 9.15 9.53
CA VAL A 81 0.17 7.96 8.70
C VAL A 81 -1.14 7.25 8.36
N LEU A 82 -2.05 7.15 9.34
CA LEU A 82 -3.35 6.52 9.13
C LEU A 82 -4.24 7.33 8.20
N GLU A 83 -4.29 8.65 8.38
CA GLU A 83 -5.02 9.56 7.50
C GLU A 83 -4.50 9.46 6.06
N GLN A 84 -3.18 9.48 5.89
CA GLN A 84 -2.56 9.35 4.56
C GLN A 84 -2.86 7.97 3.93
N ALA A 85 -2.81 6.89 4.70
CA ALA A 85 -3.17 5.55 4.23
C ALA A 85 -4.64 5.46 3.81
N HIS A 86 -5.55 6.13 4.53
CA HIS A 86 -6.96 6.22 4.16
C HIS A 86 -7.17 7.04 2.88
N THR A 87 -6.46 8.15 2.72
CA THR A 87 -6.51 9.00 1.52
C THR A 87 -6.08 8.21 0.29
N LEU A 88 -4.96 7.47 0.37
CA LEU A 88 -4.51 6.59 -0.70
C LEU A 88 -5.53 5.51 -1.03
N LEU A 89 -6.07 4.81 -0.03
CA LEU A 89 -7.08 3.77 -0.27
C LEU A 89 -8.36 4.34 -0.91
N HIS A 90 -8.73 5.57 -0.56
CA HIS A 90 -9.86 6.26 -1.16
C HIS A 90 -9.57 6.60 -2.63
N ALA A 91 -8.39 7.16 -2.95
CA ALA A 91 -7.98 7.43 -4.33
C ALA A 91 -8.00 6.14 -5.18
N ILE A 92 -7.42 5.05 -4.67
CA ILE A 92 -7.42 3.76 -5.35
C ILE A 92 -8.86 3.24 -5.53
N ALA A 93 -9.74 3.37 -4.55
CA ALA A 93 -11.12 2.93 -4.69
C ALA A 93 -11.90 3.65 -5.80
N GLN A 94 -11.56 4.92 -6.09
CA GLN A 94 -12.21 5.71 -7.13
C GLN A 94 -11.61 5.43 -8.52
N GLU A 95 -10.28 5.37 -8.62
CA GLU A 95 -9.57 5.37 -9.91
C GLU A 95 -9.14 3.96 -10.35
N ASP A 96 -8.70 3.11 -9.42
CA ASP A 96 -8.28 1.73 -9.69
C ASP A 96 -8.74 0.73 -8.61
N PRO A 97 -10.06 0.47 -8.51
CA PRO A 97 -10.58 -0.45 -7.50
C PRO A 97 -10.03 -1.87 -7.64
N ASN A 98 -9.56 -2.25 -8.84
CA ASN A 98 -8.95 -3.55 -9.08
C ASN A 98 -7.60 -3.71 -8.35
N ALA A 99 -6.87 -2.62 -8.10
CA ALA A 99 -5.61 -2.69 -7.34
C ALA A 99 -5.83 -3.09 -5.88
N LEU A 100 -6.98 -2.75 -5.29
CA LEU A 100 -7.35 -3.21 -3.94
C LEU A 100 -7.45 -4.73 -3.87
N TRP A 101 -7.99 -5.37 -4.92
CA TRP A 101 -8.12 -6.82 -4.99
C TRP A 101 -6.80 -7.50 -5.32
N ALA A 102 -6.06 -6.98 -6.30
CA ALA A 102 -4.78 -7.54 -6.72
C ALA A 102 -3.66 -7.39 -5.66
N SER A 103 -3.83 -6.48 -4.69
CA SER A 103 -2.96 -6.38 -3.50
C SER A 103 -3.19 -7.49 -2.48
N GLN A 104 -4.33 -8.19 -2.53
CA GLN A 104 -4.57 -9.39 -1.75
C GLN A 104 -3.90 -10.55 -2.47
N VAL A 105 -3.04 -11.30 -1.78
CA VAL A 105 -2.68 -12.63 -2.29
C VAL A 105 -3.94 -13.45 -2.29
N ALA A 106 -4.26 -13.94 -3.48
CA ALA A 106 -5.08 -15.12 -3.66
C ALA A 106 -4.62 -16.19 -2.65
N ASP A 107 -5.29 -16.29 -1.50
CA ASP A 107 -5.30 -17.53 -0.73
C ASP A 107 -6.05 -18.63 -1.52
N GLU A 108 -6.75 -18.26 -2.60
CA GLU A 108 -7.23 -19.20 -3.61
C GLU A 108 -7.09 -18.61 -5.02
N PRO A 109 -6.56 -19.37 -6.01
CA PRO A 109 -6.71 -18.99 -7.41
C PRO A 109 -8.20 -18.89 -7.75
N PRO A 110 -8.62 -17.99 -8.65
CA PRO A 110 -10.00 -17.91 -9.08
C PRO A 110 -10.42 -19.27 -9.66
N GLN A 111 -11.33 -19.96 -8.97
CA GLN A 111 -11.98 -21.14 -9.51
C GLN A 111 -12.88 -20.68 -10.65
N HIS A 112 -12.36 -20.69 -11.87
CA HIS A 112 -13.17 -20.62 -13.07
C HIS A 112 -14.04 -21.88 -13.11
N LYS A 113 -15.35 -21.70 -12.96
CA LYS A 113 -16.36 -22.71 -13.31
C LYS A 113 -16.65 -22.68 -14.80
#